data_AF-A0AAD1A6G1-F1
#
_entry.id   AF-A0AAD1A6G1-F1
#
_cell.length_a   1.000
_cell.length_b   1.000
_cell.length_c   1.000
_cell.angle_alpha   90.00
_cell.angle_beta   90.00
_cell.angle_gamma   90.00
#
_symmetry.space_group_name_H-M   'P 1'
#
loop_
_entity.id
_entity.type
_entity.pdbx_description
1 polymer ?
#
loop_
_entity_poly.entity_id
_entity_poly.type
_entity_poly.pdbx_seq_one_letter_code
_entity_poly.pdbx_strand_id
1 'polypeptide(L)'
;MSDVRTVLVSGYSAAPKGTSMFEEFKHAGVVLEIDPATNVIVAVDATFVTQLARSFYSRLIVGYDVSNGMAPLERLISTAVHTPSREALIVATRAAVQRYFQIRDNRG
;
A
#
# COMPACT_ATOMS: atom_id res chain seq x y z
N MET A 1 -15.39 23.15 -3.28
CA MET A 1 -14.10 22.44 -3.09
C MET A 1 -14.27 21.60 -1.84
N SER A 2 -14.30 20.28 -1.97
CA SER A 2 -14.35 19.37 -0.83
C SER A 2 -13.03 19.46 -0.08
N ASP A 3 -13.06 19.78 1.22
CA ASP A 3 -11.92 19.60 2.12
C ASP A 3 -11.47 18.15 2.04
N VAL A 4 -10.35 17.89 1.36
CA VAL A 4 -9.72 16.58 1.37
C VAL A 4 -9.18 16.38 2.78
N ARG A 5 -9.93 15.63 3.61
CA ARG A 5 -9.58 15.34 5.01
C ARG A 5 -8.60 14.18 5.17
N THR A 6 -8.32 13.48 4.09
CA THR A 6 -7.45 12.30 4.04
C THR A 6 -6.03 12.67 3.64
N VAL A 7 -5.10 11.76 3.89
CA VAL A 7 -3.69 11.90 3.58
C VAL A 7 -3.30 10.86 2.55
N LEU A 8 -2.73 11.30 1.43
CA LEU A 8 -2.22 10.43 0.38
C LEU A 8 -0.72 10.21 0.56
N VAL A 9 -0.30 8.95 0.64
CA VAL A 9 1.12 8.54 0.71
C VAL A 9 1.39 7.42 -0.27
N SER A 10 2.64 7.32 -0.72
CA SER A 10 3.07 6.24 -1.60
C SER A 10 4.38 5.63 -1.14
N GLY A 11 4.57 4.36 -1.44
CA GLY A 11 5.82 3.65 -1.28
C GLY A 11 6.13 2.82 -2.51
N TYR A 12 7.42 2.60 -2.74
CA TYR A 12 7.93 1.92 -3.93
C TYR A 12 8.97 0.87 -3.57
N SER A 13 9.06 -0.17 -4.39
CA SER A 13 10.10 -1.19 -4.32
C SER A 13 10.44 -1.72 -5.71
N ALA A 14 11.57 -2.42 -5.84
CA ALA A 14 11.93 -3.05 -7.10
C ALA A 14 10.94 -4.17 -7.44
N ALA A 15 10.41 -4.19 -8.68
CA ALA A 15 9.59 -5.30 -9.13
C ALA A 15 10.47 -6.51 -9.48
N PRO A 16 9.99 -7.75 -9.28
CA PRO A 16 10.74 -8.95 -9.67
C PRO A 16 10.88 -9.03 -11.20
N LYS A 17 12.10 -9.29 -11.68
CA LYS A 17 12.36 -9.49 -13.12
C LYS A 17 11.51 -10.62 -13.68
N GLY A 18 11.11 -10.50 -14.95
CA GLY A 18 10.28 -11.50 -15.63
C GLY A 18 8.80 -11.48 -15.24
N THR A 19 8.35 -10.48 -14.45
CA THR A 19 6.93 -10.24 -14.18
C THR A 19 6.38 -9.15 -15.09
N SER A 20 5.09 -9.20 -15.42
CA SER A 20 4.44 -8.13 -16.18
C SER A 20 4.54 -6.76 -15.48
N MET A 21 4.57 -6.75 -14.14
CA MET A 21 4.80 -5.54 -13.34
C MET A 21 6.17 -4.92 -13.62
N PHE A 22 7.22 -5.73 -13.72
CA PHE A 22 8.56 -5.25 -14.06
C PHE A 22 8.66 -4.78 -15.50
N GLU A 23 8.02 -5.47 -16.45
CA GLU A 23 8.06 -5.06 -17.85
C GLU A 23 7.37 -3.70 -18.07
N GLU A 24 6.22 -3.49 -17.44
CA GLU A 24 5.42 -2.26 -17.59
C GLU A 24 5.96 -1.09 -16.76
N PHE A 25 6.24 -1.30 -15.46
CA PHE A 25 6.49 -0.22 -14.51
C PHE A 25 7.90 -0.21 -13.90
N LYS A 26 8.66 -1.31 -14.07
CA LYS A 26 9.97 -1.58 -13.42
C LYS A 26 9.93 -1.68 -11.88
N HIS A 27 8.91 -1.13 -11.23
CA HIS A 27 8.76 -1.03 -9.78
C HIS A 27 7.36 -1.44 -9.32
N ALA A 28 7.27 -1.98 -8.11
CA ALA A 28 6.01 -2.09 -7.38
C ALA A 28 5.76 -0.75 -6.66
N GLY A 29 4.62 -0.13 -6.92
CA GLY A 29 4.13 1.06 -6.24
C GLY A 29 2.84 0.74 -5.50
N VAL A 30 2.72 1.25 -4.28
CA VAL A 30 1.49 1.20 -3.48
C VAL A 30 1.19 2.61 -3.01
N VAL A 31 -0.03 3.07 -3.28
CA VAL A 31 -0.54 4.39 -2.90
C VAL A 31 -1.67 4.18 -1.90
N LEU A 32 -1.53 4.75 -0.70
CA LEU A 32 -2.53 4.67 0.37
C LEU A 32 -3.17 6.04 0.58
N GLU A 33 -4.49 6.05 0.67
CA GLU A 33 -5.25 7.17 1.22
C GLU A 33 -5.67 6.78 2.64
N ILE A 34 -5.27 7.59 3.61
CA ILE A 34 -5.45 7.29 5.04
C ILE A 34 -6.24 8.41 5.70
N ASP A 35 -7.24 8.05 6.49
CA ASP A 35 -7.93 9.00 7.37
C ASP A 35 -7.03 9.31 8.59
N PRO A 36 -6.53 10.55 8.74
CA PRO A 36 -5.66 10.91 9.84
C PRO A 36 -6.35 10.94 11.22
N ALA A 37 -7.68 10.98 11.28
CA ALA A 37 -8.41 10.93 12.54
C ALA A 37 -8.43 9.52 13.16
N THR A 38 -8.40 8.49 12.32
CA THR A 38 -8.57 7.08 12.72
C THR A 38 -7.36 6.21 12.39
N ASN A 39 -6.42 6.71 11.58
CA ASN A 39 -5.30 5.96 10.98
C ASN A 39 -5.75 4.79 10.08
N VAL A 40 -6.99 4.82 9.58
CA VAL A 40 -7.54 3.76 8.73
C VAL A 40 -7.22 4.03 7.27
N ILE A 41 -6.76 3.01 6.55
CA ILE A 41 -6.65 3.03 5.09
C ILE A 41 -8.06 3.07 4.50
N VAL A 42 -8.43 4.18 3.85
CA VAL A 42 -9.75 4.38 3.25
C VAL A 42 -9.76 4.07 1.75
N ALA A 43 -8.61 4.18 1.09
CA ALA A 43 -8.44 3.73 -0.29
C ALA A 43 -6.98 3.30 -0.56
N VAL A 44 -6.81 2.48 -1.59
CA VAL A 44 -5.49 2.06 -2.07
C VAL A 44 -5.51 1.82 -3.57
N ASP A 45 -4.39 2.15 -4.21
CA ASP A 45 -4.06 1.67 -5.55
C ASP A 45 -2.65 1.05 -5.56
N ALA A 46 -2.40 0.17 -6.52
CA ALA A 46 -1.12 -0.53 -6.66
C ALA A 46 -0.76 -0.77 -8.12
N THR A 47 0.54 -0.84 -8.44
CA THR A 47 1.04 -1.04 -9.81
C THR A 47 0.93 -2.50 -10.30
N PHE A 48 -0.17 -3.17 -9.98
CA PHE A 48 -0.54 -4.40 -10.67
C PHE A 48 -1.02 -4.08 -12.09
N VAL A 49 -0.64 -4.92 -13.05
CA VAL A 49 -1.08 -4.79 -14.46
C VAL A 49 -2.58 -5.06 -14.58
N THR A 50 -3.08 -6.12 -13.92
CA THR A 50 -4.49 -6.51 -14.03
C THR A 50 -5.36 -5.76 -13.03
N GLN A 51 -6.54 -5.35 -13.47
CA GLN A 51 -7.56 -4.77 -12.59
C GLN A 51 -7.96 -5.75 -11.49
N LEU A 52 -8.04 -7.06 -11.79
CA LEU A 52 -8.36 -8.09 -10.80
C LEU A 52 -7.42 -8.04 -9.60
N ALA A 53 -6.10 -7.97 -9.85
CA ALA A 53 -5.11 -7.93 -8.78
C ALA A 53 -5.17 -6.61 -7.99
N ARG A 54 -5.36 -5.46 -8.66
CA ARG A 54 -5.58 -4.17 -7.99
C ARG A 54 -6.80 -4.19 -7.07
N SER A 55 -7.94 -4.67 -7.58
CA SER A 55 -9.19 -4.76 -6.81
C SER A 55 -9.12 -5.77 -5.67
N PHE A 56 -8.45 -6.91 -5.87
CA PHE A 56 -8.21 -7.89 -4.80
C PHE A 56 -7.35 -7.27 -3.69
N TYR A 57 -6.23 -6.65 -4.07
CA TYR A 57 -5.33 -5.99 -3.12
C TYR A 57 -6.04 -4.88 -2.34
N SER A 58 -6.88 -4.11 -3.02
CA SER A 58 -7.67 -3.06 -2.39
C SER A 58 -8.62 -3.58 -1.31
N ARG A 59 -9.43 -4.59 -1.64
CA ARG A 59 -10.33 -5.22 -0.65
C ARG A 59 -9.59 -5.89 0.52
N LEU A 60 -8.34 -6.27 0.32
CA LEU A 60 -7.54 -6.93 1.34
C LEU A 60 -7.12 -5.98 2.46
N ILE A 61 -6.74 -4.73 2.12
CA ILE A 61 -6.07 -3.84 3.08
C ILE A 61 -6.87 -2.57 3.44
N VAL A 62 -7.87 -2.20 2.65
CA VAL A 62 -8.80 -1.11 3.01
C VAL A 62 -9.54 -1.50 4.30
N GLY A 63 -9.65 -0.54 5.22
CA GLY A 63 -10.19 -0.75 6.56
C GLY A 63 -9.13 -1.13 7.61
N TYR A 64 -7.88 -1.37 7.22
CA TYR A 64 -6.80 -1.60 8.17
C TYR A 64 -6.40 -0.31 8.87
N ASP A 65 -6.42 -0.31 10.20
CA ASP A 65 -5.84 0.74 11.03
C ASP A 65 -4.32 0.53 11.16
N VAL A 66 -3.55 1.45 10.56
CA VAL A 66 -2.08 1.35 10.51
C VAL A 66 -1.40 1.53 11.85
N SER A 67 -2.11 2.02 12.88
CA SER A 67 -1.60 2.09 14.26
C SER A 67 -1.41 0.71 14.90
N ASN A 68 -2.05 -0.33 14.37
CA ASN A 68 -1.82 -1.73 14.75
C ASN A 68 -0.43 -2.27 14.32
N GLY A 69 0.38 -1.44 13.66
CA GLY A 69 1.71 -1.77 13.18
C GLY A 69 1.72 -2.51 11.85
N MET A 70 2.89 -2.71 11.25
CA MET A 70 2.98 -3.41 9.96
C MET A 70 2.89 -4.94 10.06
N ALA A 71 3.29 -5.56 11.17
CA ALA A 71 3.38 -7.02 11.24
C ALA A 71 2.04 -7.75 10.97
N PRO A 72 0.87 -7.30 11.47
CA PRO A 72 -0.41 -7.92 11.11
C PRO A 72 -0.78 -7.72 9.63
N LEU A 73 -0.55 -6.53 9.08
CA LEU A 73 -0.80 -6.22 7.67
C LEU A 73 0.09 -7.05 6.73
N GLU A 74 1.36 -7.23 7.07
CA GLU A 74 2.28 -8.11 6.34
C GLU A 74 1.80 -9.55 6.33
N ARG A 75 1.34 -10.07 7.48
CA ARG A 75 0.78 -11.42 7.54
C ARG A 75 -0.45 -11.54 6.65
N LEU A 76 -1.35 -10.56 6.68
CA LEU A 76 -2.54 -10.51 5.84
C LEU A 76 -2.20 -10.55 4.35
N ILE A 77 -1.21 -9.76 3.91
CA ILE A 77 -0.72 -9.78 2.53
C ILE A 77 -0.07 -11.13 2.21
N SER A 78 0.74 -11.65 3.11
CA SER A 78 1.50 -12.90 2.91
C SER A 78 0.61 -14.13 2.76
N THR A 79 -0.53 -14.17 3.47
CA THR A 79 -1.48 -15.29 3.45
C THR A 79 -2.50 -15.21 2.31
N ALA A 80 -2.78 -14.03 1.77
CA ALA A 80 -3.80 -13.85 0.72
C ALA A 80 -3.22 -13.61 -0.68
N VAL A 81 -2.01 -13.05 -0.79
CA VAL A 81 -1.36 -12.73 -2.07
C VAL A 81 -0.33 -13.79 -2.41
N HIS A 82 -0.57 -14.58 -3.46
CA HIS A 82 0.35 -15.62 -3.93
C HIS A 82 0.86 -15.31 -5.34
N THR A 83 1.51 -14.16 -5.48
CA THR A 83 2.11 -13.73 -6.76
C THR A 83 3.62 -13.57 -6.62
N PRO A 84 4.40 -13.65 -7.72
CA PRO A 84 5.83 -13.36 -7.67
C PRO A 84 6.17 -11.97 -7.11
N SER A 85 5.25 -11.00 -7.24
CA SER A 85 5.42 -9.62 -6.77
C SER A 85 5.06 -9.40 -5.30
N ARG A 86 4.72 -10.44 -4.53
CA ARG A 86 4.25 -10.32 -3.15
C ARG A 86 5.21 -9.55 -2.24
N GLU A 87 6.48 -9.92 -2.23
CA GLU A 87 7.48 -9.25 -1.38
C GLU A 87 7.67 -7.78 -1.77
N ALA A 88 7.63 -7.48 -3.07
CA ALA A 88 7.71 -6.11 -3.56
C ALA A 88 6.53 -5.26 -3.05
N LEU A 89 5.31 -5.82 -3.01
CA LEU A 89 4.12 -5.14 -2.47
C LEU A 89 4.23 -4.92 -0.97
N ILE A 90 4.73 -5.89 -0.22
CA ILE A 90 4.96 -5.77 1.23
C ILE A 90 5.93 -4.61 1.51
N VAL A 91 7.06 -4.56 0.79
CA VAL A 91 8.05 -3.49 0.93
C VAL A 91 7.46 -2.12 0.56
N ALA A 92 6.75 -2.03 -0.57
CA ALA A 92 6.11 -0.79 -1.00
C ALA A 92 5.05 -0.31 0.00
N THR A 93 4.24 -1.22 0.55
CA THR A 93 3.22 -0.89 1.56
C THR A 93 3.83 -0.41 2.86
N ARG A 94 4.89 -1.09 3.33
CA ARG A 94 5.65 -0.65 4.51
C ARG A 94 6.19 0.77 4.31
N ALA A 95 6.77 1.05 3.14
CA ALA A 95 7.32 2.37 2.83
C ALA A 95 6.23 3.47 2.81
N ALA A 96 5.03 3.17 2.29
CA ALA A 96 3.89 4.08 2.32
C ALA A 96 3.44 4.38 3.75
N VAL A 97 3.25 3.35 4.58
CA VAL A 97 2.86 3.49 5.99
C VAL A 97 3.93 4.23 6.81
N GLN A 98 5.21 3.94 6.60
CA GLN A 98 6.30 4.66 7.24
C GLN A 98 6.27 6.14 6.88
N ARG A 99 6.05 6.47 5.60
CA ARG A 99 5.92 7.86 5.14
C ARG A 99 4.75 8.57 5.81
N TYR A 100 3.63 7.87 6.01
CA TYR A 100 2.47 8.41 6.72
C TYR A 100 2.78 8.78 8.17
N PHE A 101 3.50 7.92 8.91
CA PHE A 101 3.89 8.26 10.28
C PHE A 101 4.92 9.40 10.33
N GLN A 102 5.89 9.43 9.42
CA GLN A 102 6.87 10.53 9.34
C GLN A 102 6.21 11.90 9.16
N ILE A 103 5.25 12.02 8.25
CA ILE A 103 4.55 13.30 8.02
C ILE A 103 3.61 13.67 9.17
N ARG A 104 3.10 12.69 9.92
CA ARG A 104 2.22 12.91 11.06
C ARG A 104 3.01 13.37 12.28
N ASP A 105 4.16 12.75 12.54
CA ASP A 105 5.04 13.09 13.66
C ASP A 105 5.71 14.46 13.45
N ASN A 106 5.98 14.85 12.20
CA ASN A 106 6.49 16.19 11.85
C ASN A 106 5.43 17.31 11.93
N ARG A 107 4.15 16.98 12.20
CA ARG A 107 3.06 17.95 12.36
C ARG A 107 2.71 18.23 13.83
N GLY A 108 3.31 17.50 14.77
CA GLY A 108 3.23 17.75 16.21
C GLY A 108 4.37 18.65 16.68
#